data_AF-A0A6L3B643-F1
#
_entry.id   AF-A0A6L3B643-F1
#
_cell.length_a   1.000
_cell.length_b   1.000
_cell.length_c   1.000
_cell.angle_alpha   90.00
_cell.angle_beta   90.00
_cell.angle_gamma   90.00
#
_symmetry.space_group_name_H-M   'P 1'
#
loop_
_entity.id
_entity.type
_entity.pdbx_description
1 polymer ?
#
loop_
_entity_poly.entity_id
_entity_poly.type
_entity_poly.pdbx_seq_one_letter_code
_entity_poly.pdbx_strand_id
1 'polypeptide(L)' 'MSSPIMTPTDRRGISIREFCQRYGISERTFFRLDDRGEAPKTIRIGRRRLILEETAQAWLRAREA' A
#
# COMPACT_ATOMS: atom_id res chain seq x y z
N MET A 1 8.46 -4.58 34.11
CA MET A 1 7.11 -4.10 33.78
C MET A 1 7.10 -3.75 32.31
N SER A 2 6.42 -4.55 31.50
CA SER A 2 6.40 -4.39 30.04
C SER A 2 5.58 -3.15 29.68
N SER A 3 6.24 -2.12 29.17
CA SER A 3 5.55 -0.97 28.59
C SER A 3 4.86 -1.42 27.29
N PRO A 4 3.55 -1.17 27.11
CA PRO A 4 2.93 -1.37 25.82
C PRO A 4 3.51 -0.34 24.85
N ILE A 5 4.23 -0.83 23.84
CA ILE A 5 4.65 -0.05 22.68
C ILE A 5 3.38 0.47 22.02
N MET A 6 3.11 1.76 22.23
CA MET A 6 2.03 2.50 21.57
C MET A 6 2.22 2.36 20.07
N THR A 7 1.43 1.49 19.46
CA THR A 7 1.43 1.27 18.02
C THR A 7 0.77 2.50 17.39
N PRO A 8 1.35 3.16 16.38
CA PRO A 8 0.61 4.16 15.62
C PRO A 8 -0.44 3.44 14.77
N THR A 9 -1.58 3.12 15.39
CA THR A 9 -2.73 2.40 14.81
C THR A 9 -3.52 3.23 13.80
N ASP A 10 -3.16 4.51 13.57
CA ASP A 10 -3.84 5.37 12.58
C ASP A 10 -2.93 5.76 11.41
N ARG A 11 -2.02 4.89 10.97
CA ARG A 11 -1.34 5.11 9.68
C ARG A 11 -2.26 4.66 8.54
N ARG A 12 -3.09 5.58 8.04
CA ARG A 12 -4.06 5.29 6.96
C ARG A 12 -3.43 5.07 5.58
N GLY A 13 -2.13 5.35 5.43
CA GLY A 13 -1.40 5.16 4.18
C GLY A 13 -0.04 4.48 4.39
N ILE A 14 0.27 3.54 3.50
CA ILE A 14 1.53 2.78 3.44
C ILE A 14 2.31 3.14 2.18
N SER A 15 3.64 3.04 2.22
CA SER A 15 4.47 3.23 1.03
C SER A 15 4.30 2.08 0.04
N ILE A 16 4.73 2.29 -1.22
CA ILE A 16 4.76 1.22 -2.24
C ILE A 16 5.56 0.01 -1.76
N ARG A 17 6.70 0.25 -1.10
CA ARG A 17 7.55 -0.82 -0.55
C ARG A 17 6.82 -1.63 0.51
N GLU A 18 6.17 -0.98 1.47
CA GLU A 18 5.37 -1.66 2.51
C GLU A 18 4.20 -2.45 1.90
N PHE A 19 3.52 -1.88 0.90
CA PHE A 19 2.48 -2.58 0.14
C PHE A 19 3.05 -3.83 -0.53
N CYS A 20 4.15 -3.70 -1.28
CA CYS A 20 4.80 -4.81 -1.95
C CYS A 20 5.15 -5.96 -0.98
N GLN A 21 5.71 -5.62 0.18
CA GLN A 21 6.01 -6.58 1.24
C GLN A 21 4.76 -7.27 1.80
N ARG A 22 3.70 -6.51 2.08
CA ARG A 22 2.47 -7.03 2.67
C ARG A 22 1.69 -7.96 1.74
N TYR A 23 1.69 -7.66 0.44
CA TYR A 23 0.94 -8.41 -0.57
C TYR A 23 1.82 -9.40 -1.36
N GLY A 24 3.09 -9.58 -0.99
CA GLY A 24 3.97 -10.59 -1.58
C GLY A 24 4.38 -10.33 -3.04
N ILE A 25 4.41 -9.07 -3.47
CA ILE A 25 4.82 -8.71 -4.84
C ILE A 25 6.11 -7.87 -4.83
N SER A 26 6.87 -7.92 -5.93
CA SER A 26 8.05 -7.06 -6.08
C SER A 26 7.66 -5.62 -6.44
N GLU A 27 8.49 -4.63 -6.08
CA GLU A 27 8.31 -3.23 -6.51
C GLU A 27 8.27 -3.12 -8.03
N ARG A 28 9.05 -3.95 -8.75
CA ARG A 28 9.01 -4.03 -10.22
C ARG A 28 7.66 -4.50 -10.73
N THR A 29 7.04 -5.47 -10.06
CA THR A 29 5.68 -5.93 -10.39
C THR A 29 4.69 -4.79 -10.19
N PHE A 30 4.79 -4.06 -9.07
CA PHE A 30 3.94 -2.90 -8.80
C PHE A 30 4.02 -1.86 -9.92
N PHE A 31 5.23 -1.45 -10.33
CA PHE A 31 5.38 -0.44 -11.37
C PHE A 31 4.90 -0.92 -12.75
N ARG A 32 5.00 -2.21 -13.07
CA ARG A 32 4.39 -2.76 -14.30
C ARG A 32 2.86 -2.70 -14.27
N LEU A 33 2.26 -2.93 -13.09
CA LEU A 33 0.82 -2.79 -12.92
C LEU A 33 0.41 -1.31 -13.01
N ASP A 34 1.21 -0.41 -12.44
CA ASP A 34 0.98 1.04 -12.48
C ASP A 34 1.01 1.58 -13.91
N ASP A 35 1.99 1.15 -14.71
CA ASP A 35 2.10 1.47 -16.14
C ASP A 35 0.88 1.01 -16.94
N ARG A 36 0.30 -0.14 -16.56
CA ARG A 36 -0.94 -0.69 -17.15
C ARG A 36 -2.22 -0.07 -16.59
N GLY A 37 -2.13 0.82 -15.59
CA GLY A 37 -3.31 1.36 -14.88
C GLY A 37 -4.02 0.34 -13.98
N GLU A 38 -3.36 -0.76 -13.64
CA GLU A 38 -3.88 -1.88 -12.86
C GLU A 38 -3.35 -1.93 -11.42
N ALA A 39 -2.53 -0.98 -11.00
CA ALA A 39 -2.07 -0.84 -9.62
C ALA A 39 -3.13 -0.17 -8.74
N PRO A 40 -3.09 -0.35 -7.39
CA PRO A 40 -3.92 0.45 -6.50
C PRO A 40 -3.58 1.94 -6.66
N LYS A 41 -4.60 2.81 -6.56
CA LYS A 41 -4.40 4.26 -6.63
C LYS A 41 -3.42 4.71 -5.54
N THR A 42 -2.54 5.61 -5.92
CA THR A 42 -1.56 6.20 -5.02
C THR A 42 -1.82 7.69 -4.85
N ILE A 43 -1.52 8.23 -3.67
CA ILE A 43 -1.47 9.67 -3.42
C ILE A 43 -0.02 10.13 -3.30
N ARG A 44 0.27 11.33 -3.76
CA ARG A 44 1.59 11.96 -3.66
C ARG A 44 1.55 13.08 -2.62
N ILE A 45 2.29 12.92 -1.53
CA ILE A 45 2.41 13.90 -0.45
C ILE A 45 3.89 14.34 -0.38
N GLY A 46 4.18 15.51 -0.94
CA GLY A 46 5.56 16.00 -1.09
C GLY A 46 6.42 15.03 -1.91
N ARG A 47 7.46 14.47 -1.27
CA ARG A 47 8.36 13.47 -1.87
C ARG A 47 7.87 12.03 -1.73
N ARG A 48 6.80 11.78 -0.96
CA ARG A 48 6.32 10.43 -0.66
C ARG A 48 5.16 10.04 -1.58
N ARG A 49 5.19 8.80 -2.07
CA ARG A 49 4.06 8.14 -2.75
C ARG A 49 3.48 7.10 -1.82
N LEU A 50 2.22 7.26 -1.44
CA LEU A 50 1.52 6.42 -0.47
C LEU A 50 0.30 5.77 -1.12
N ILE A 51 -0.06 4.59 -0.62
CA ILE A 51 -1.27 3.84 -0.94
C ILE A 51 -2.12 3.88 0.32
N LEU A 52 -3.35 4.38 0.21
CA LEU A 52 -4.31 4.33 1.31
C LEU A 52 -4.79 2.89 1.50
N GLU A 53 -5.03 2.49 2.75
CA GLU A 53 -5.51 1.14 3.07
C GLU A 53 -6.81 0.82 2.30
N GLU A 54 -7.76 1.77 2.26
CA GLU A 54 -9.02 1.62 1.54
C GLU A 54 -8.82 1.28 0.05
N THR A 55 -7.81 1.89 -0.56
CA THR A 55 -7.49 1.68 -1.97
C THR A 55 -6.82 0.33 -2.19
N ALA A 56 -5.93 -0.08 -1.28
CA ALA A 56 -5.31 -1.41 -1.33
C ALA A 56 -6.38 -2.51 -1.23
N GLN A 57 -7.36 -2.34 -0.33
CA GLN A 57 -8.48 -3.26 -0.17
C GLN A 57 -9.40 -3.28 -1.40
N ALA A 58 -9.74 -2.11 -1.95
CA ALA A 58 -10.54 -2.02 -3.17
C ALA A 58 -9.86 -2.71 -4.36
N TRP A 59 -8.54 -2.55 -4.47
CA TRP A 59 -7.74 -3.21 -5.50
C TRP A 59 -7.72 -4.74 -5.35
N LEU A 60 -7.59 -5.25 -4.13
CA LEU A 60 -7.63 -6.70 -3.88
C LEU A 60 -8.99 -7.28 -4.28
N ARG A 61 -10.09 -6.66 -3.84
CA ARG A 61 -11.46 -7.09 -4.20
C ARG A 61 -11.69 -7.09 -5.70
N ALA A 62 -11.15 -6.12 -6.43
CA ALA A 62 -11.26 -6.05 -7.88
C ALA A 62 -10.49 -7.16 -8.61
N ARG A 63 -9.54 -7.85 -7.95
CA ARG A 63 -8.78 -8.99 -8.51
C ARG A 63 -9.33 -10.35 -8.11
N GLU A 64 -10.15 -10.40 -7.07
CA GLU A 64 -10.86 -11.62 -6.66
C GLU A 64 -12.16 -11.86 -7.46
N ALA A 65 -12.60 -10.85 -8.22
CA ALA A 65 -13.78 -10.89 -9.10
C ALA A 65 -13.39 -11.18 -10.56
#